data_AF-A0AAD6LZD5-F1
#
_entry.id   AF-A0AAD6LZD5-F1
#
_cell.length_a   1.000
_cell.length_b   1.000
_cell.length_c   1.000
_cell.angle_alpha   90.00
_cell.angle_beta   90.00
_cell.angle_gamma   90.00
#
_symmetry.space_group_name_H-M   'P 1'
#
loop_
_entity.id
_entity.type
_entity.pdbx_description
1 polymer ?
#
loop_
_entity_poly.entity_id
_entity_poly.type
_entity_poly.pdbx_seq_one_letter_code
_entity_poly.pdbx_strand_id
1 'polypeptide(L)' 'MFSFINLYGKYPPGLFANECREDKNGLDCQNVEQSKKSGGVQIAATQSSLLMLTAGLLALLLQLF' A
#
# COMPACT_ATOMS: atom_id res chain seq x y z
N MET A 1 1.71 -7.51 -3.07
CA MET A 1 0.90 -8.37 -2.18
C MET A 1 1.74 -9.48 -1.56
N PHE A 2 2.38 -10.35 -2.35
CA PHE A 2 3.21 -11.45 -1.81
C PHE A 2 4.31 -11.01 -0.84
N SER A 3 5.01 -9.89 -1.06
CA SER A 3 6.04 -9.43 -0.10
C SER A 3 5.49 -9.17 1.30
N PHE A 4 4.28 -8.62 1.41
CA PHE A 4 3.63 -8.39 2.71
C PHE A 4 3.29 -9.74 3.37
N ILE A 5 2.61 -10.62 2.65
CA ILE A 5 2.20 -11.94 3.17
C ILE A 5 3.44 -12.76 3.56
N ASN A 6 4.50 -12.71 2.76
CA ASN A 6 5.76 -13.41 3.03
C ASN A 6 6.45 -12.87 4.29
N LEU A 7 6.51 -11.55 4.45
CA LEU A 7 7.21 -10.93 5.59
C LEU A 7 6.47 -11.16 6.90
N TYR A 8 5.14 -10.99 6.92
CA TYR A 8 4.33 -11.12 8.13
C TYR A 8 3.98 -12.57 8.46
N GLY A 9 3.73 -13.40 7.45
CA GLY A 9 3.53 -14.84 7.60
C GLY A 9 4.83 -15.64 7.76
N LYS A 10 5.99 -14.97 7.60
CA LYS A 10 7.33 -15.59 7.60
C LYS A 10 7.44 -16.73 6.57
N TYR A 11 6.79 -16.57 5.42
CA TYR A 11 6.82 -17.57 4.36
C TYR A 11 8.06 -17.41 3.48
N PRO A 12 8.71 -18.53 3.11
CA PRO A 12 9.83 -18.50 2.20
C PRO A 12 9.41 -17.98 0.81
N PRO A 13 10.35 -17.36 0.08
CA PRO A 13 10.07 -16.89 -1.28
C PRO A 13 9.68 -18.08 -2.16
N GLY A 14 8.63 -17.89 -2.98
CA GLY A 14 8.17 -18.91 -3.91
C GLY A 14 7.28 -20.01 -3.31
N LEU A 15 6.99 -20.00 -2.00
CA LEU A 15 6.12 -21.00 -1.35
C LEU A 15 4.80 -21.20 -2.12
N PHE A 16 4.10 -20.10 -2.40
CA PHE A 16 2.80 -20.15 -3.07
C PHE A 16 2.87 -20.70 -4.50
N ALA A 17 3.97 -20.45 -5.21
CA ALA A 17 4.19 -21.00 -6.55
C ALA A 17 4.66 -22.47 -6.53
N ASN A 18 5.12 -22.96 -5.37
CA ASN A 18 5.51 -24.36 -5.20
C ASN A 18 4.34 -25.23 -4.75
N GLU A 19 3.57 -24.75 -3.79
CA GLU A 19 2.44 -25.48 -3.20
C GLU A 19 1.20 -25.43 -4.08
N CYS A 20 0.88 -24.26 -4.62
CA CYS A 20 -0.28 -24.09 -5.48
C CYS A 20 0.15 -24.32 -6.93
N ARG A 21 -0.07 -25.54 -7.41
CA ARG A 21 0.13 -25.90 -8.81
C ARG A 21 -1.22 -26.25 -9.40
N GLU A 22 -1.64 -25.44 -10.34
CA GLU A 22 -2.83 -25.74 -11.13
C GLU A 22 -2.45 -25.83 -12.61
N ASP A 23 -3.41 -26.23 -13.43
CA ASP A 23 -3.27 -26.54 -14.84
C ASP A 23 -2.64 -25.41 -15.66
N LYS A 24 -2.53 -25.62 -16.98
CA LYS A 24 -1.88 -24.69 -17.94
C LYS A 24 -2.37 -23.23 -17.87
N ASN A 25 -3.50 -22.97 -17.23
CA ASN A 25 -4.13 -21.67 -17.11
C ASN A 25 -3.77 -20.93 -15.80
N GLY A 26 -3.01 -21.55 -14.89
CA GLY A 26 -2.77 -21.02 -13.54
C GLY A 26 -3.92 -21.33 -12.59
N LEU A 27 -4.02 -20.59 -11.49
CA LEU A 27 -4.97 -20.83 -10.40
C LEU A 27 -6.39 -20.37 -10.75
N ASP A 28 -7.40 -21.24 -10.58
CA ASP A 28 -8.81 -20.92 -10.77
C ASP A 28 -9.31 -19.97 -9.67
N CYS A 29 -9.83 -18.83 -10.12
CA CYS A 29 -10.37 -17.80 -9.25
C CYS A 29 -11.91 -17.72 -9.31
N GLN A 30 -12.61 -18.59 -10.05
CA GLN A 30 -14.05 -18.45 -10.28
C GLN A 30 -14.91 -18.60 -9.01
N ASN A 31 -14.48 -19.41 -8.05
CA ASN A 31 -15.20 -19.65 -6.79
C ASN A 31 -14.56 -18.96 -5.57
N VAL A 32 -13.64 -18.02 -5.79
CA VAL A 32 -13.04 -17.30 -4.67
C VAL A 32 -14.01 -16.23 -4.21
N GLU A 33 -14.58 -16.44 -3.02
CA GLU A 33 -15.38 -15.45 -2.30
C GLU A 33 -14.64 -14.12 -2.28
N GLN A 34 -15.19 -13.12 -2.98
CA GLN A 34 -14.57 -11.81 -3.04
C GLN A 34 -14.65 -11.19 -1.64
N SER A 35 -13.52 -11.15 -0.95
CA SER A 35 -13.45 -10.49 0.35
C SER A 35 -14.01 -9.08 0.20
N LYS A 36 -15.06 -8.75 0.96
CA LYS A 36 -15.72 -7.43 0.91
C LYS A 36 -14.63 -6.37 0.85
N LYS A 37 -14.62 -5.55 -0.19
CA LYS A 37 -13.77 -4.34 -0.24
C LYS A 37 -14.06 -3.56 1.03
N SER A 38 -13.22 -3.72 2.06
CA SER A 38 -13.13 -2.74 3.11
C SER A 38 -12.74 -1.48 2.38
N GLY A 39 -13.67 -0.52 2.31
CA GLY A 39 -13.55 0.67 1.49
C GLY A 39 -12.14 1.22 1.65
N GLY A 40 -11.46 1.37 0.51
CA GLY A 40 -10.09 1.90 0.51
C GLY A 40 -10.07 3.09 1.44
N VAL A 41 -9.21 3.05 2.46
CA VAL A 41 -9.00 4.19 3.33
C VAL A 41 -8.71 5.34 2.39
N GLN A 42 -9.67 6.27 2.30
CA GLN A 42 -9.47 7.57 1.69
C GLN A 42 -8.44 8.21 2.62
N ILE A 43 -7.17 7.93 2.38
CA ILE A 43 -6.09 8.79 2.81
C ILE A 43 -6.35 10.03 1.98
N ALA A 44 -7.23 10.88 2.49
CA ALA A 44 -7.30 12.26 2.07
C ALA A 44 -5.87 12.73 2.24
N ALA A 45 -5.15 12.83 1.13
CA ALA A 45 -3.85 13.44 1.10
C ALA A 45 -4.12 14.84 1.62
N THR A 46 -3.80 15.10 2.89
CA THR A 46 -3.92 16.42 3.49
C THR A 46 -2.98 17.29 2.69
N GLN A 47 -3.56 17.98 1.72
CA GLN A 47 -2.83 18.67 0.67
C GLN A 47 -1.87 19.65 1.34
N SER A 48 -0.67 19.71 0.79
CA SER A 48 0.57 20.36 1.24
C SER A 48 0.49 21.86 1.60
N SER A 49 -0.72 22.43 1.70
CA SER A 49 -1.00 23.82 2.03
C SER A 49 -0.40 24.23 3.39
N LEU A 50 -0.54 23.40 4.42
CA LEU A 50 -0.01 23.70 5.76
C LEU A 50 1.52 23.85 5.74
N LEU A 51 2.21 22.95 5.01
CA LEU A 51 3.66 22.96 4.86
C LEU A 51 4.16 24.22 4.13
N MET A 52 3.47 24.62 3.05
CA MET A 52 3.78 25.86 2.31
C MET A 52 3.59 27.11 3.17
N LEU A 53 2.50 27.19 3.96
CA LEU A 53 2.25 28.29 4.89
C LEU A 53 3.34 28.37 5.98
N THR A 54 3.72 27.23 6.57
CA THR A 54 4.78 27.21 7.58
C THR A 54 6.15 27.60 7.02
N ALA A 55 6.49 27.13 5.82
CA ALA A 55 7.76 27.47 5.17
C ALA A 55 7.83 28.96 4.78
N GLY A 56 6.74 29.51 4.25
CA GLY A 56 6.66 30.93 3.89
C GLY A 56 6.78 31.87 5.09
N LEU A 57 6.13 31.53 6.21
CA LEU A 57 6.24 32.32 7.45
C LEU A 57 7.68 32.33 8.00
N LEU A 58 8.35 31.17 8.01
CA LEU A 58 9.74 31.07 8.47
C LEU A 58 10.69 31.88 7.57
N ALA A 59 10.51 31.82 6.24
CA ALA A 59 11.32 32.60 5.31
C ALA A 59 11.15 34.11 5.51
N LEU A 60 9.92 34.59 5.73
CA LEU A 60 9.65 36.01 6.02
C LEU A 60 10.28 36.47 7.34
N LEU A 61 10.21 35.64 8.38
CA LEU A 61 10.85 35.96 9.66
C LEU A 61 12.37 36.07 9.52
N LEU A 62 12.99 35.16 8.77
CA LEU A 62 14.44 35.20 8.48
C LEU A 62 14.86 36.39 7.61
N GLN A 63 13.95 36.99 6.85
CA GLN A 63 14.23 38.20 6.06
C GLN A 63 14.04 39.49 6.87
N LEU A 64 13.25 39.44 7.94
CA LEU A 64 12.92 40.60 8.78
C LEU A 64 13.91 40.80 9.95
N PHE A 65 14.56 39.72 10.38
CA PHE A 65 15.66 39.72 11.34
C PHE A 65 17.02 39.78 10.62
#